data_AF-R7T2P4-F1
#
_entry.id   AF-R7T2P4-F1
#
_cell.length_a   1.000
_cell.length_b   1.000
_cell.length_c   1.000
_cell.angle_alpha   90.00
_cell.angle_beta   90.00
_cell.angle_gamma   90.00
#
_symmetry.space_group_name_H-M   'P 1'
#
loop_
_entity.id
_entity.type
_entity.pdbx_description
1 polymer ?
#
loop_
_entity_poly.entity_id
_entity_poly.type
_entity_poly.pdbx_seq_one_letter_code
_entity_poly.pdbx_strand_id
1 'polypeptide(L)' 'VNATRHPVWASLARDYLSIMASSVSSERAFSSAGITISKRRNRLKGDIVEAPQGLKCMIRQEL' A
#
# COMPACT_ATOMS: atom_id res chain seq x y z
N VAL A 1 13.23 -12.30 -17.24
CA VAL A 1 13.61 -13.32 -18.25
C VAL A 1 12.48 -13.63 -19.23
N ASN A 2 11.26 -14.03 -18.80
CA ASN A 2 10.16 -14.32 -19.75
C ASN A 2 9.52 -13.09 -20.42
N ALA A 3 9.73 -11.88 -19.89
CA ALA A 3 9.11 -10.67 -20.41
C ALA A 3 9.48 -10.34 -21.86
N THR A 4 10.72 -10.64 -22.27
CA THR A 4 11.20 -10.41 -23.65
C THR A 4 10.68 -11.47 -24.62
N ARG A 5 10.36 -12.67 -24.13
CA ARG A 5 9.87 -13.80 -24.95
C ARG A 5 8.36 -13.75 -25.15
N HIS A 6 7.62 -13.20 -24.19
CA HIS A 6 6.16 -13.08 -24.23
C HIS A 6 5.72 -11.70 -23.72
N PRO A 7 5.89 -10.63 -24.52
CA PRO A 7 5.62 -9.27 -24.07
C PRO A 7 4.14 -9.05 -23.66
N VAL A 8 3.20 -9.61 -24.42
CA VAL A 8 1.74 -9.50 -24.14
C VAL A 8 1.34 -10.26 -22.87
N TRP A 9 1.88 -11.47 -22.67
CA TRP A 9 1.59 -12.24 -21.46
C TRP A 9 2.28 -11.66 -20.24
N ALA A 10 3.43 -11.02 -20.43
CA ALA A 10 4.15 -10.36 -19.35
C ALA A 10 3.43 -9.10 -18.86
N SER A 11 2.84 -8.30 -19.77
CA SER A 11 1.98 -7.18 -19.37
C SER A 11 0.75 -7.69 -18.63
N LEU A 12 0.06 -8.71 -19.17
CA LEU A 12 -1.10 -9.32 -18.53
C LEU A 12 -0.77 -9.87 -17.13
N ALA A 13 0.33 -10.60 -17.00
CA ALA A 13 0.74 -11.15 -15.71
C ALA A 13 1.09 -10.06 -14.69
N ARG A 14 1.69 -8.95 -15.13
CA ARG A 14 1.97 -7.79 -14.26
C ARG A 14 0.68 -7.15 -13.77
N ASP A 15 -0.29 -6.96 -14.66
CA ASP A 15 -1.55 -6.29 -14.32
C ASP A 15 -2.39 -7.14 -13.37
N TYR A 16 -2.48 -8.45 -13.60
CA TYR A 16 -3.35 -9.34 -12.83
C TYR A 16 -2.68 -9.89 -11.56
N LEU A 17 -1.40 -10.26 -11.58
CA LEU A 17 -0.72 -10.79 -10.38
C LEU A 17 -0.36 -9.69 -9.38
N SER A 18 -0.30 -8.43 -9.80
CA SER A 18 -0.11 -7.30 -8.89
C SER A 18 -1.37 -6.98 -8.08
N ILE A 19 -2.53 -7.55 -8.44
CA ILE A 19 -3.75 -7.42 -7.66
C ILE A 19 -3.57 -8.28 -6.41
N MET A 20 -3.60 -7.64 -5.24
CA MET A 20 -3.59 -8.39 -3.99
C MET A 20 -4.82 -9.30 -3.92
N ALA A 21 -4.58 -10.58 -3.68
CA ALA A 21 -5.63 -11.58 -3.47
C ALA A 21 -6.41 -11.36 -2.15
N SER A 22 -5.93 -10.51 -1.25
CA SER A 22 -6.51 -10.30 0.07
C SER A 22 -6.44 -8.84 0.52
N SER A 23 -7.50 -8.38 1.21
CA SER A 23 -7.59 -7.06 1.84
C SER A 23 -6.70 -6.89 3.08
N VAL A 24 -6.07 -7.97 3.57
CA VAL A 24 -5.33 -8.00 4.84
C VAL A 24 -4.21 -6.96 4.92
N SER A 25 -3.56 -6.63 3.80
CA SER A 25 -2.54 -5.56 3.76
C SER A 25 -3.15 -4.18 3.99
N SER A 26 -4.29 -3.90 3.36
CA SER A 26 -5.05 -2.66 3.56
C SER A 26 -5.58 -2.57 4.98
N GLU A 27 -6.14 -3.65 5.53
CA GLU A 27 -6.62 -3.71 6.92
C GLU A 27 -5.50 -3.49 7.94
N ARG A 28 -4.30 -4.01 7.68
CA ARG A 28 -3.11 -3.75 8.51
C ARG A 28 -2.69 -2.28 8.44
N ALA A 29 -2.69 -1.68 7.25
CA ALA A 29 -2.39 -0.26 7.07
C ALA A 29 -3.42 0.62 7.81
N PHE A 30 -4.71 0.34 7.67
CA PHE A 30 -5.78 1.06 8.37
C PHE A 30 -5.75 0.85 9.88
N SER A 31 -5.48 -0.38 10.35
CA SER A 31 -5.35 -0.65 11.79
C SER A 31 -4.19 0.14 12.42
N SER A 32 -3.05 0.21 11.72
CA SER A 32 -1.89 0.99 12.18
C SER A 32 -2.15 2.51 12.17
N ALA A 33 -2.89 3.01 11.18
CA ALA A 33 -3.34 4.40 11.12
C ALA A 33 -4.34 4.71 12.24
N GLY A 34 -5.30 3.81 12.52
CA GLY A 34 -6.30 3.95 13.57
C GLY A 34 -5.70 4.07 14.98
N ILE A 35 -4.63 3.34 15.27
CA ILE A 35 -3.89 3.45 16.55
C ILE A 35 -3.25 4.85 16.70
N THR A 36 -2.79 5.44 15.59
CA THR A 36 -2.19 6.79 15.58
C THR A 36 -3.25 7.87 15.77
N ILE A 37 -4.44 7.70 15.16
CA ILE A 37 -5.57 8.62 15.24
C ILE A 37 -6.24 8.62 16.63
N SER A 38 -6.44 7.43 17.23
CA SER A 38 -7.31 7.29 18.39
C SER A 38 -6.60 7.43 19.75
N LYS A 39 -5.32 7.02 19.87
CA LYS A 39 -4.65 6.94 21.18
C LYS A 39 -3.60 8.01 21.49
N ARG A 40 -3.05 8.76 20.52
CA ARG A 40 -1.91 9.67 20.79
C ARG A 40 -2.03 11.12 20.33
N ARG A 41 -2.94 11.51 19.43
CA ARG A 41 -3.19 12.92 19.15
C ARG A 41 -4.66 13.21 18.85
N ASN A 42 -5.20 14.15 19.61
CA ASN A 42 -6.53 14.72 19.46
C ASN A 42 -6.78 15.15 17.99
N ARG A 43 -7.59 14.35 17.28
CA ARG A 43 -8.48 14.79 16.20
C ARG A 43 -7.84 15.61 15.08
N LEU A 44 -6.78 15.10 14.48
CA LEU A 44 -6.29 15.61 13.19
C LEU A 44 -7.14 15.01 12.06
N LYS A 45 -7.65 15.89 11.19
CA LYS A 45 -8.47 15.59 10.01
C LYS A 45 -7.78 14.51 9.15
N GLY A 46 -8.55 13.64 8.49
CA GLY A 46 -8.03 12.47 7.74
C GLY A 46 -6.84 12.76 6.83
N ASP A 47 -6.79 13.94 6.20
CA ASP A 47 -5.66 14.42 5.36
C ASP A 47 -4.29 14.35 6.05
N ILE A 48 -4.22 14.64 7.35
CA ILE A 48 -2.94 14.73 8.08
C ILE A 48 -2.43 13.34 8.44
N VAL A 49 -3.27 12.30 8.36
CA VAL A 49 -2.88 10.90 8.60
C VAL A 49 -2.40 10.25 7.31
N GLU A 50 -2.98 10.66 6.17
CA GLU A 50 -2.64 10.14 4.85
C GLU A 50 -1.20 10.49 4.45
N ALA A 51 -0.78 11.74 4.61
CA ALA A 51 0.57 12.19 4.28
C ALA A 51 1.70 11.40 5.00
N PRO A 52 1.72 11.25 6.34
CA PRO A 52 2.77 10.51 7.03
C PRO A 52 2.68 8.99 6.83
N GLN A 53 1.48 8.44 6.62
CA GLN A 53 1.33 7.01 6.33
C GLN A 53 1.77 6.68 4.90
N GLY A 54 1.47 7.56 3.93
CA GLY A 54 1.98 7.52 2.57
C GLY A 54 3.51 7.59 2.54
N LEU A 55 4.11 8.52 3.27
CA LEU A 55 5.57 8.62 3.38
C LEU A 55 6.21 7.34 3.96
N LYS A 56 5.59 6.74 5.00
CA LYS A 56 6.05 5.44 5.55
C LYS A 56 5.93 4.30 4.55
N CYS A 57 4.86 4.29 3.75
CA CYS A 57 4.65 3.29 2.70
C CYS A 57 5.75 3.41 1.63
N MET A 58 6.00 4.63 1.14
CA MET A 58 7.02 4.90 0.12
C MET A 58 8.42 4.50 0.60
N ILE A 59 8.81 4.89 1.83
CA ILE A 59 10.12 4.50 2.40
C ILE A 59 10.25 2.98 2.56
N ARG A 60 9.15 2.26 2.81
CA ARG A 60 9.14 0.78 2.89
C ARG A 60 9.16 0.08 1.54
N GLN A 61 8.75 0.74 0.46
CA GLN A 61 8.80 0.18 -0.90
C GLN A 61 10.16 0.43 -1.57
N GLU A 62 10.92 1.41 -1.10
CA GLU A 62 12.28 1.77 -1.57
C GLU A 62 13.43 1.01 -0.86
N LEU A 63 13.13 0.19 0.16
CA LEU A 63 14.06 -0.69 0.90
C LEU A 63 13.67 -2.16 0.72
#